data_AF-A0A7C7NDX3-F1
#
_entry.id   AF-A0A7C7NDX3-F1
#
_cell.length_a   1.000
_cell.length_b   1.000
_cell.length_c   1.000
_cell.angle_alpha   90.00
_cell.angle_beta   90.00
_cell.angle_gamma   90.00
#
_symmetry.space_group_name_H-M   'P 1'
#
loop_
_entity.id
_entity.type
_entity.pdbx_description
1 polymer ?
#
loop_
_entity_poly.entity_id
_entity_poly.type
_entity_poly.pdbx_seq_one_letter_code
_entity_poly.pdbx_strand_id
1 'polypeptide(L)'
;MVEGSSSFSWATLILLLVFGAGISSLTLWRAGNRSVRAKFAAPVNGWAFGLGTGAMLAARLGFRVFQIEGGFTILALIQLALLALFLPLIHAVIGCGLGARAQRGDVALALFWSSIAHLFGIMMVTYATLVIFGWIFIIPPLLLGMRRADSKWLNESLHPEAARRLRRVRAQAIRSRAGTKSSSDAGIIHSEE
;
A
#
# COMPACT_ATOMS: atom_id res chain seq x y z
N MET A 1 -17.69 -28.03 -9.91
CA MET A 1 -18.75 -27.03 -9.70
C MET A 1 -18.60 -26.49 -8.29
N VAL A 2 -18.16 -25.24 -8.15
CA VAL A 2 -18.20 -24.55 -6.86
C VAL A 2 -19.47 -23.72 -6.89
N GLU A 3 -20.50 -24.17 -6.17
CA GLU A 3 -21.70 -23.38 -5.90
C GLU A 3 -21.32 -22.16 -5.08
N GLY A 4 -20.90 -21.10 -5.78
CA GLY A 4 -20.84 -19.77 -5.23
C GLY A 4 -22.25 -19.24 -5.16
N SER A 5 -22.91 -19.39 -4.01
CA SER A 5 -24.08 -18.57 -3.70
C SER A 5 -23.64 -17.11 -3.74
N SER A 6 -23.88 -16.46 -4.88
CA SER A 6 -23.71 -15.03 -5.10
C SER A 6 -24.81 -14.26 -4.38
N SER A 7 -24.96 -14.49 -3.08
CA SER A 7 -25.72 -13.59 -2.23
C SER A 7 -24.73 -12.51 -1.78
N PHE A 8 -24.80 -11.37 -2.44
CA PHE A 8 -24.35 -10.10 -1.85
C PHE A 8 -25.15 -9.89 -0.56
N SER A 9 -24.72 -10.57 0.50
CA SER A 9 -25.37 -10.59 1.80
C SER A 9 -24.65 -9.60 2.69
N TRP A 10 -25.42 -8.87 3.50
CA TRP A 10 -24.90 -8.03 4.58
C TRP A 10 -23.84 -8.75 5.42
N ALA A 11 -23.94 -10.08 5.55
CA ALA A 11 -22.95 -10.91 6.22
C ALA A 11 -21.54 -10.83 5.58
N THR A 12 -21.45 -10.79 4.24
CA THR A 12 -20.16 -10.68 3.53
C THR A 12 -19.51 -9.31 3.75
N LEU A 13 -20.31 -8.24 3.75
CA LEU A 13 -19.84 -6.89 4.06
C LEU A 13 -19.36 -6.78 5.50
N ILE A 14 -20.10 -7.37 6.46
CA ILE A 14 -19.71 -7.42 7.87
C ILE A 14 -18.42 -8.20 8.03
N LEU A 15 -18.26 -9.36 7.38
CA LEU A 15 -17.04 -10.16 7.41
C LEU A 15 -15.82 -9.39 6.86
N LEU A 16 -15.97 -8.72 5.72
CA LEU A 16 -14.89 -7.91 5.15
C LEU A 16 -14.56 -6.71 6.05
N LEU A 17 -15.56 -6.10 6.68
CA LEU A 17 -15.37 -5.01 7.63
C LEU A 17 -14.62 -5.51 8.88
N VAL A 18 -15.01 -6.66 9.43
CA VAL A 18 -14.32 -7.30 10.56
C VAL A 18 -12.90 -7.66 10.20
N PHE A 19 -12.65 -8.12 8.97
CA PHE A 19 -11.30 -8.43 8.49
C PHE A 19 -10.44 -7.16 8.37
N GLY A 20 -10.98 -6.10 7.77
CA GLY A 20 -10.31 -4.79 7.69
C GLY A 20 -10.06 -4.15 9.06
N ALA A 21 -11.03 -4.28 9.97
CA ALA A 21 -10.91 -3.86 11.36
C ALA A 21 -9.90 -4.72 12.12
N GLY A 22 -9.81 -6.01 11.82
CA GLY A 22 -8.82 -6.93 12.37
C GLY A 22 -7.40 -6.53 11.97
N ILE A 23 -7.16 -6.30 10.68
CA ILE A 23 -5.86 -5.81 10.17
C ILE A 23 -5.50 -4.48 10.83
N SER A 24 -6.45 -3.52 10.85
CA SER A 24 -6.23 -2.20 11.43
C SER A 24 -5.98 -2.28 12.95
N SER A 25 -6.72 -3.13 13.65
CA SER A 25 -6.55 -3.37 15.08
C SER A 25 -5.20 -4.03 15.37
N LEU A 26 -4.77 -5.02 14.57
CA LEU A 26 -3.48 -5.68 14.75
C LEU A 26 -2.30 -4.71 14.63
N THR A 27 -2.36 -3.77 13.69
CA THR A 27 -1.31 -2.74 13.56
C THR A 27 -1.19 -1.85 14.80
N LEU A 28 -2.28 -1.67 15.54
CA LEU A 28 -2.36 -0.81 16.72
C LEU A 28 -2.43 -1.58 18.04
N TRP A 29 -2.58 -2.89 18.01
CA TRP A 29 -2.74 -3.74 19.20
C TRP A 29 -1.51 -3.70 20.10
N ARG A 30 -0.30 -3.61 19.52
CA ARG A 30 0.94 -3.35 20.27
C ARG A 30 1.11 -1.91 20.74
N ALA A 31 0.19 -1.01 20.38
CA ALA A 31 0.25 0.42 20.64
C ALA A 31 -0.72 0.87 21.76
N GLY A 32 -1.16 -0.04 22.63
CA GLY A 32 -2.10 0.22 23.73
C GLY A 32 -1.63 1.28 24.74
N ASN A 33 -0.31 1.37 25.01
CA ASN A 33 0.25 2.40 25.88
C ASN A 33 0.62 3.67 25.09
N ARG A 34 0.24 4.85 25.59
CA ARG A 34 0.50 6.16 24.95
C ARG A 34 1.99 6.38 24.60
N SER A 35 2.90 5.93 25.46
CA SER A 35 4.37 6.00 25.28
C SER A 35 4.90 5.01 24.23
N VAL A 36 4.31 3.81 24.16
CA VAL A 36 4.64 2.79 23.16
C VAL A 36 4.05 3.18 21.81
N ARG A 37 2.88 3.82 21.80
CA ARG A 37 2.17 4.32 20.61
C ARG A 37 2.95 5.39 19.87
N ALA A 38 3.64 6.28 20.59
CA ALA A 38 4.52 7.26 19.96
C ALA A 38 5.64 6.61 19.12
N LYS A 39 6.15 5.44 19.55
CA LYS A 39 7.23 4.69 18.88
C LYS A 39 6.73 3.65 17.88
N PHE A 40 5.66 2.93 18.21
CA PHE A 40 5.12 1.82 17.41
C PHE A 40 4.08 2.23 16.38
N ALA A 41 3.31 3.30 16.61
CA ALA A 41 2.37 3.81 15.61
C ALA A 41 3.06 4.62 14.50
N ALA A 42 4.39 4.53 14.38
CA ALA A 42 5.12 5.15 13.29
C ALA A 42 4.50 4.72 11.94
N PRO A 43 4.18 5.68 11.04
CA PRO A 43 3.69 5.43 9.69
C PRO A 43 4.51 4.40 8.91
N VAL A 44 5.81 4.30 9.20
CA VAL A 44 6.72 3.29 8.65
C VAL A 44 6.32 1.86 9.03
N ASN A 45 5.94 1.63 10.28
CA ASN A 45 5.51 0.32 10.75
C ASN A 45 4.18 -0.08 10.11
N GLY A 46 3.24 0.87 9.99
CA GLY A 46 1.98 0.65 9.29
C GLY A 46 2.18 0.36 7.80
N TRP A 47 3.14 1.03 7.16
CA TRP A 47 3.51 0.78 5.77
C TRP A 47 4.13 -0.60 5.57
N ALA A 48 5.11 -0.98 6.40
CA ALA A 48 5.75 -2.29 6.35
C ALA A 48 4.77 -3.44 6.63
N PHE A 49 3.90 -3.27 7.64
CA PHE A 49 2.88 -4.28 7.93
C PHE A 49 1.87 -4.42 6.78
N GLY A 50 1.43 -3.32 6.19
CA GLY A 50 0.54 -3.34 5.03
C GLY A 50 1.15 -4.02 3.81
N LEU A 51 2.46 -3.84 3.55
CA LEU A 51 3.16 -4.60 2.51
C LEU A 51 3.10 -6.11 2.79
N GLY A 52 3.36 -6.52 4.03
CA GLY A 52 3.32 -7.93 4.43
C GLY A 52 1.92 -8.54 4.30
N THR A 53 0.89 -7.90 4.85
CA THR A 53 -0.49 -8.41 4.77
C THR A 53 -1.03 -8.41 3.35
N GLY A 54 -0.74 -7.36 2.58
CA GLY A 54 -1.13 -7.30 1.17
C GLY A 54 -0.39 -8.34 0.32
N ALA A 55 0.86 -8.69 0.63
CA ALA A 55 1.58 -9.77 -0.06
C ALA A 55 0.97 -11.15 0.23
N MET A 56 0.57 -11.41 1.49
CA MET A 56 -0.16 -12.64 1.84
C MET A 56 -1.49 -12.75 1.10
N LEU A 57 -2.25 -11.65 1.03
CA LEU A 57 -3.51 -11.60 0.29
C LEU A 57 -3.28 -11.75 -1.22
N ALA A 58 -2.20 -11.18 -1.76
CA ALA A 58 -1.85 -11.29 -3.18
C ALA A 58 -1.53 -12.74 -3.55
N ALA A 59 -0.78 -13.46 -2.72
CA ALA A 59 -0.51 -14.87 -2.91
C ALA A 59 -1.81 -15.71 -2.93
N ARG A 60 -2.71 -15.46 -1.98
CA ARG A 60 -4.01 -16.15 -1.91
C ARG A 60 -4.89 -15.85 -3.12
N LEU A 61 -5.04 -14.58 -3.51
CA LEU A 61 -5.85 -14.19 -4.65
C LEU A 61 -5.25 -14.64 -5.97
N GLY A 62 -3.92 -14.60 -6.11
CA GLY A 62 -3.20 -15.10 -7.28
C GLY A 62 -3.48 -16.59 -7.53
N PHE A 63 -3.48 -17.40 -6.48
CA PHE A 63 -3.87 -18.81 -6.59
C PHE A 63 -5.32 -18.98 -7.06
N ARG A 64 -6.24 -18.12 -6.59
CA ARG A 64 -7.65 -18.15 -7.03
C ARG A 64 -7.82 -17.75 -8.48
N VAL A 65 -7.03 -16.79 -8.97
CA VAL A 65 -7.02 -16.41 -10.39
C VAL A 65 -6.64 -17.61 -11.26
N PHE A 66 -5.59 -18.36 -10.90
CA PHE A 66 -5.22 -19.57 -11.65
C PHE A 66 -6.31 -20.64 -11.66
N GLN A 67 -7.08 -20.77 -10.56
CA GLN A 67 -8.22 -21.68 -10.52
C GLN A 67 -9.39 -21.25 -11.42
N ILE A 68 -9.63 -19.94 -11.54
CA ILE A 68 -10.73 -19.38 -12.35
C ILE A 68 -10.40 -19.47 -13.84
N GLU A 69 -9.17 -19.13 -14.22
CA GLU A 69 -8.68 -19.13 -15.61
C GLU A 69 -8.37 -20.54 -16.14
N GLY A 70 -8.44 -21.58 -15.29
CA GLY A 70 -8.19 -22.96 -15.68
C GLY A 70 -6.72 -23.32 -15.90
N GLY A 71 -5.78 -22.54 -15.37
CA GLY A 71 -4.35 -22.82 -15.43
C GLY A 71 -3.46 -21.59 -15.61
N PHE A 72 -2.25 -21.81 -16.16
CA PHE A 72 -1.25 -20.78 -16.43
C PHE A 72 -1.49 -20.10 -17.78
N THR A 73 -2.51 -19.25 -17.86
CA THR A 73 -2.73 -18.38 -19.03
C THR A 73 -1.90 -17.09 -18.93
N ILE A 74 -1.61 -16.45 -20.07
CA ILE A 74 -0.93 -15.14 -20.09
C ILE A 74 -1.72 -14.09 -19.30
N LEU A 75 -3.05 -14.13 -19.40
CA LEU A 75 -3.94 -13.24 -18.64
C LEU A 75 -3.81 -13.49 -17.13
N ALA A 76 -3.77 -14.75 -16.69
CA ALA A 76 -3.57 -15.10 -15.29
C ALA A 76 -2.21 -14.61 -14.76
N LEU A 77 -1.15 -14.69 -15.57
CA LEU A 77 0.18 -14.17 -15.22
C LEU A 77 0.20 -12.65 -15.08
N ILE A 78 -0.45 -11.92 -16.01
CA ILE A 78 -0.59 -10.47 -15.92
C ILE A 78 -1.35 -10.10 -14.65
N GLN A 79 -2.46 -10.78 -14.38
CA GLN A 79 -3.29 -10.53 -13.21
C GLN A 79 -2.53 -10.82 -11.90
N LEU A 80 -1.73 -11.89 -11.87
CA LEU A 80 -0.84 -12.20 -10.76
C LEU A 80 0.19 -11.09 -10.55
N ALA A 81 0.83 -10.59 -11.62
CA ALA A 81 1.81 -9.52 -11.52
C ALA A 81 1.18 -8.23 -10.99
N LEU A 82 -0.02 -7.87 -11.45
CA LEU A 82 -0.77 -6.72 -10.95
C LEU A 82 -1.12 -6.87 -9.46
N LEU A 83 -1.63 -8.04 -9.05
CA LEU A 83 -1.91 -8.34 -7.65
C LEU A 83 -0.66 -8.25 -6.78
N ALA A 84 0.43 -8.89 -7.20
CA ALA A 84 1.68 -8.94 -6.46
C ALA A 84 2.31 -7.56 -6.26
N LEU A 85 2.12 -6.64 -7.21
CA LEU A 85 2.64 -5.28 -7.10
C LEU A 85 1.70 -4.35 -6.34
N PHE A 86 0.44 -4.27 -6.77
CA PHE A 86 -0.46 -3.22 -6.31
C PHE A 86 -1.15 -3.56 -5.00
N LEU A 87 -1.45 -4.82 -4.71
CA LEU A 87 -2.16 -5.18 -3.49
C LEU A 87 -1.36 -4.91 -2.21
N PRO A 88 -0.06 -5.24 -2.15
CA PRO A 88 0.81 -4.81 -1.06
C PRO A 88 0.85 -3.29 -0.93
N LEU A 89 0.97 -2.56 -2.04
CA LEU A 89 1.07 -1.09 -2.02
C LEU A 89 -0.20 -0.43 -1.49
N ILE A 90 -1.39 -0.94 -1.85
CA ILE A 90 -2.67 -0.44 -1.35
C ILE A 90 -2.74 -0.59 0.17
N HIS A 91 -2.46 -1.79 0.68
CA HIS A 91 -2.49 -2.06 2.12
C HIS A 91 -1.42 -1.25 2.87
N ALA A 92 -0.24 -1.07 2.27
CA ALA A 92 0.84 -0.27 2.83
C ALA A 92 0.45 1.21 2.95
N VAL A 93 -0.18 1.80 1.93
CA VAL A 93 -0.62 3.20 1.97
C VAL A 93 -1.70 3.40 3.04
N ILE A 94 -2.66 2.47 3.15
CA ILE A 94 -3.72 2.56 4.16
C ILE A 94 -3.12 2.41 5.57
N GLY A 95 -2.23 1.44 5.78
CA GLY A 95 -1.52 1.24 7.05
C GLY A 95 -0.65 2.44 7.44
N CYS A 96 0.01 3.07 6.48
CA CYS A 96 0.77 4.31 6.70
C CYS A 96 -0.12 5.46 7.18
N GLY A 97 -1.28 5.66 6.53
CA GLY A 97 -2.26 6.67 6.91
C GLY A 97 -2.94 6.39 8.27
N LEU A 98 -3.08 5.11 8.65
CA LEU A 98 -3.50 4.70 9.99
C LEU A 98 -2.46 5.10 11.05
N GLY A 99 -1.19 4.73 10.84
CA GLY A 99 -0.10 5.07 11.76
C GLY A 99 0.06 6.59 11.94
N ALA A 100 0.00 7.36 10.85
CA ALA A 100 0.14 8.81 10.89
C ALA A 100 -0.98 9.49 11.70
N ARG A 101 -2.22 9.02 11.57
CA ARG A 101 -3.34 9.57 12.36
C ARG A 101 -3.31 9.09 13.82
N ALA A 102 -2.90 7.84 14.05
CA ALA A 102 -2.73 7.32 15.40
C ALA A 102 -1.64 8.04 16.21
N GLN A 103 -0.56 8.51 15.56
CA GLN A 103 0.46 9.36 16.19
C GLN A 103 -0.08 10.74 16.59
N ARG A 104 -1.03 11.31 15.85
CA ARG A 104 -1.64 12.61 16.15
C ARG A 104 -2.61 12.57 17.35
N GLY A 105 -2.98 11.39 17.82
CA GLY A 105 -3.85 11.20 18.98
C GLY A 105 -5.24 10.63 18.65
N ASP A 106 -5.67 10.70 17.39
CA ASP A 106 -7.01 10.32 16.94
C ASP A 106 -7.12 8.84 16.57
N VAL A 107 -6.81 7.94 17.52
CA VAL A 107 -6.69 6.50 17.27
C VAL A 107 -8.00 5.87 16.82
N ALA A 108 -9.13 6.20 17.46
CA ALA A 108 -10.43 5.63 17.13
C ALA A 108 -10.90 6.03 15.72
N LEU A 109 -10.74 7.31 15.39
CA LEU A 109 -11.08 7.84 14.06
C LEU A 109 -10.13 7.28 12.99
N ALA A 110 -8.84 7.13 13.31
CA ALA A 110 -7.87 6.50 12.43
C ALA A 110 -8.24 5.05 12.14
N LEU A 111 -8.60 4.26 13.16
CA LEU A 111 -9.06 2.88 13.05
C LEU A 111 -10.32 2.78 12.19
N PHE A 112 -11.31 3.62 12.45
CA PHE A 112 -12.57 3.63 11.69
C PHE A 112 -12.33 3.87 10.20
N TRP A 113 -11.63 4.95 9.86
CA TRP A 113 -11.33 5.27 8.45
C TRP A 113 -10.38 4.26 7.80
N SER A 114 -9.44 3.69 8.55
CA SER A 114 -8.57 2.63 8.04
C SER A 114 -9.34 1.36 7.74
N SER A 115 -10.30 1.01 8.59
CA SER A 115 -11.14 -0.18 8.39
C SER A 115 -12.02 -0.04 7.15
N ILE A 116 -12.62 1.15 6.95
CA ILE A 116 -13.38 1.47 5.72
C ILE A 116 -12.47 1.44 4.49
N ALA A 117 -11.27 2.01 4.58
CA ALA A 117 -10.33 2.00 3.46
C ALA A 117 -9.86 0.58 3.11
N HIS A 118 -9.62 -0.29 4.10
CA HIS A 118 -9.30 -1.70 3.88
C HIS A 118 -10.48 -2.47 3.28
N LEU A 119 -11.70 -2.26 3.79
CA LEU A 119 -12.92 -2.84 3.23
C LEU A 119 -13.05 -2.50 1.74
N PHE A 120 -12.99 -1.21 1.41
CA PHE A 120 -13.11 -0.73 0.05
C PHE A 120 -11.96 -1.24 -0.83
N GLY A 121 -10.72 -1.22 -0.31
CA GLY A 121 -9.55 -1.73 -1.02
C GLY A 121 -9.65 -3.21 -1.36
N ILE A 122 -10.03 -4.06 -0.40
CA ILE A 122 -10.22 -5.49 -0.62
C ILE A 122 -11.37 -5.75 -1.61
N MET A 123 -12.48 -5.01 -1.48
CA MET A 123 -13.62 -5.14 -2.37
C MET A 123 -13.26 -4.77 -3.81
N MET A 124 -12.61 -3.62 -4.03
CA MET A 124 -12.18 -3.16 -5.35
C MET A 124 -11.16 -4.10 -5.97
N VAL A 125 -10.19 -4.60 -5.19
CA VAL A 125 -9.20 -5.56 -5.69
C VAL A 125 -9.87 -6.87 -6.08
N THR A 126 -10.82 -7.36 -5.28
CA THR A 126 -11.56 -8.58 -5.61
C THR A 126 -12.35 -8.39 -6.90
N TYR A 127 -12.99 -7.23 -7.09
CA TYR A 127 -13.61 -6.89 -8.36
C TYR A 127 -12.59 -6.86 -9.52
N ALA A 128 -11.42 -6.24 -9.32
CA ALA A 128 -10.37 -6.18 -10.33
C ALA A 128 -9.78 -7.55 -10.69
N THR A 129 -9.89 -8.56 -9.81
CA THR A 129 -9.53 -9.95 -10.13
C THR A 129 -10.47 -10.65 -11.10
N LEU A 130 -11.73 -10.19 -11.18
CA LEU A 130 -12.71 -10.70 -12.13
C LEU A 130 -12.72 -9.89 -13.43
N VAL A 131 -12.48 -8.58 -13.33
CA VAL A 131 -12.47 -7.66 -14.46
C VAL A 131 -11.15 -6.89 -14.47
N ILE A 132 -10.26 -7.23 -15.41
CA ILE A 132 -8.91 -6.64 -15.50
C ILE A 132 -8.93 -5.10 -15.64
N PHE A 133 -9.94 -4.54 -16.32
CA PHE A 133 -10.09 -3.09 -16.44
C PHE A 133 -10.38 -2.39 -15.10
N GLY A 134 -10.78 -3.13 -14.05
CA GLY A 134 -10.97 -2.60 -12.71
C GLY A 134 -9.73 -1.95 -12.12
N TRP A 135 -8.53 -2.36 -12.56
CA TRP A 135 -7.26 -1.75 -12.14
C TRP A 135 -7.15 -0.25 -12.49
N ILE A 136 -7.82 0.20 -13.57
CA ILE A 136 -7.83 1.62 -13.97
C ILE A 136 -8.47 2.50 -12.89
N PHE A 137 -9.41 1.97 -12.11
CA PHE A 137 -10.04 2.71 -11.01
C PHE A 137 -9.23 2.67 -9.71
N ILE A 138 -8.35 1.69 -9.55
CA ILE A 138 -7.55 1.48 -8.33
C ILE A 138 -6.24 2.27 -8.39
N ILE A 139 -5.60 2.32 -9.56
CA ILE A 139 -4.28 2.93 -9.73
C ILE A 139 -4.27 4.44 -9.40
N PRO A 140 -5.21 5.28 -9.89
CA PRO A 140 -5.15 6.72 -9.62
C PRO A 140 -5.28 7.07 -8.13
N PRO A 141 -6.25 6.52 -7.37
CA PRO A 141 -6.32 6.73 -5.92
C PRO A 141 -5.07 6.23 -5.19
N LEU A 142 -4.50 5.10 -5.62
CA LEU A 142 -3.27 4.56 -5.04
C LEU A 142 -2.09 5.52 -5.22
N LEU A 143 -1.88 6.06 -6.43
CA LEU A 143 -0.78 6.99 -6.71
C LEU A 143 -0.91 8.27 -5.89
N LEU A 144 -2.13 8.80 -5.73
CA LEU A 144 -2.40 9.94 -4.83
C LEU A 144 -2.06 9.60 -3.38
N GLY A 145 -2.45 8.41 -2.92
CA GLY A 145 -2.14 7.91 -1.58
C GLY A 145 -0.63 7.71 -1.34
N MET A 146 0.10 7.18 -2.33
CA MET A 146 1.56 7.03 -2.26
C MET A 146 2.27 8.39 -2.18
N ARG A 147 1.86 9.37 -3.01
CA ARG A 147 2.39 10.75 -2.94
C ARG A 147 2.13 11.37 -1.57
N ARG A 148 0.94 11.15 -1.00
CA ARG A 148 0.57 11.64 0.33
C ARG A 148 1.41 10.98 1.43
N ALA A 149 1.64 9.67 1.32
CA ALA A 149 2.43 8.90 2.25
C ALA A 149 3.88 9.40 2.30
N ASP A 150 4.54 9.57 1.14
CA ASP A 150 5.94 10.00 1.07
C ASP A 150 6.13 11.49 1.45
N SER A 151 5.26 12.37 0.96
CA SER A 151 5.41 13.82 1.18
C SER A 151 5.05 14.25 2.60
N LYS A 152 4.03 13.66 3.21
CA LYS A 152 3.47 14.14 4.49
C LYS A 152 3.61 13.13 5.60
N TRP A 153 2.97 11.97 5.47
CA TRP A 153 2.84 11.02 6.58
C TRP A 153 4.18 10.47 7.04
N LEU A 154 5.07 10.12 6.12
CA LEU A 154 6.40 9.61 6.45
C LEU A 154 7.27 10.69 7.09
N ASN A 155 7.29 11.91 6.52
CA ASN A 155 8.15 12.99 7.00
C ASN A 155 7.71 13.53 8.38
N GLU A 156 6.41 13.55 8.67
CA GLU A 156 5.87 13.99 9.98
C GLU A 156 6.27 13.04 11.12
N SER A 157 6.58 11.78 10.82
CA SER A 157 6.96 10.79 11.84
C SER A 157 8.43 10.79 12.21
N LEU A 158 9.27 11.46 11.43
CA LEU A 158 10.71 11.53 11.67
C LEU A 158 11.01 12.54 12.78
N HIS A 159 11.98 12.21 13.64
CA HIS A 159 12.56 13.18 14.56
C HIS A 159 13.15 14.37 13.75
N PRO A 160 13.11 15.63 14.25
CA PRO A 160 13.57 16.80 13.49
C PRO A 160 14.99 16.65 12.91
N GLU A 161 15.88 15.97 13.64
CA GLU A 161 17.24 15.67 13.18
C GLU A 161 17.28 14.69 12.00
N ALA A 162 16.48 13.63 12.07
CA ALA A 162 16.37 12.64 11.01
C ALA A 162 15.73 13.26 9.75
N ALA A 163 14.73 14.12 9.91
CA ALA A 163 14.13 14.88 8.82
C ALA A 163 15.16 15.80 8.14
N ARG A 164 15.98 16.52 8.92
CA ARG A 164 17.08 17.34 8.39
C ARG A 164 18.12 16.51 7.64
N ARG A 165 18.49 15.33 8.16
CA ARG A 165 19.41 14.41 7.48
C ARG A 165 18.82 13.89 6.16
N LEU A 166 17.56 13.49 6.16
CA LEU A 166 16.87 13.03 4.95
C LEU A 166 16.81 14.11 3.86
N ARG A 167 16.52 15.36 4.23
CA ARG A 167 16.55 16.50 3.29
C ARG A 167 17.94 16.67 2.67
N ARG A 168 19.01 16.58 3.48
CA ARG A 168 20.40 16.66 2.99
C ARG A 168 20.73 15.53 2.02
N VAL A 169 20.38 14.29 2.36
CA VAL A 169 20.62 13.12 1.49
C VAL A 169 19.83 13.22 0.19
N ARG A 170 18.55 13.64 0.24
CA ARG A 170 17.73 13.87 -0.97
C ARG A 170 18.33 14.95 -1.87
N ALA A 171 18.80 16.06 -1.29
CA ALA A 171 19.46 17.12 -2.06
C ALA A 171 20.77 16.65 -2.70
N GLN A 172 21.56 15.82 -1.99
CA GLN A 172 22.76 15.20 -2.54
C GLN A 172 22.44 14.24 -3.69
N ALA A 173 21.41 13.40 -3.55
CA ALA A 173 20.97 12.47 -4.60
C ALA A 173 20.48 13.18 -5.87
N ILE A 174 19.79 14.32 -5.73
CA ILE A 174 19.37 15.14 -6.87
C ILE A 174 20.59 15.71 -7.59
N ARG A 175 21.58 16.23 -6.85
CA ARG A 175 22.81 16.79 -7.42
C ARG A 175 23.65 15.71 -8.11
N SER A 176 23.81 14.54 -7.51
CA SER A 176 24.56 13.44 -8.14
C SER A 176 23.88 12.95 -9.42
N ARG A 177 22.54 12.86 -9.44
CA ARG A 177 21.77 12.48 -10.63
C ARG A 177 21.83 13.51 -11.76
N ALA A 178 21.92 14.80 -11.42
CA ALA A 178 22.11 15.87 -12.40
C ALA A 178 23.53 15.82 -13.01
N GLY A 179 24.55 15.56 -12.18
CA GLY A 179 25.94 15.43 -12.63
C GLY A 179 26.16 14.22 -13.56
N THR A 180 25.57 13.06 -13.26
CA THR A 180 25.67 11.88 -14.14
C THR A 180 24.98 12.10 -15.48
N LYS A 181 23.84 12.78 -15.51
CA LYS A 181 23.15 13.09 -16.77
C LYS A 181 23.96 14.04 -17.66
N SER A 182 24.55 15.08 -17.07
CA SER A 182 25.44 16.02 -17.78
C SER A 182 26.69 15.34 -18.35
N SER A 183 27.26 14.38 -17.62
CA SER A 183 28.45 13.64 -18.08
C SER A 183 28.11 12.61 -19.18
N SER A 184 26.90 12.03 -19.14
CA SER A 184 26.41 11.13 -20.20
C SER A 184 26.12 11.89 -21.50
N ASP A 185 25.48 13.05 -21.45
CA ASP A 185 25.22 13.88 -22.63
C ASP A 185 26.53 14.35 -23.28
N ALA A 186 27.52 14.76 -22.47
CA ALA A 186 28.84 15.16 -22.97
C ALA A 186 29.61 14.00 -23.65
N GLY A 187 29.46 12.77 -23.16
CA GLY A 187 30.10 11.58 -23.78
C GLY A 187 29.47 11.15 -25.10
N ILE A 188 28.17 11.41 -25.28
CA ILE A 188 27.47 11.15 -26.55
C ILE A 188 27.91 12.17 -27.61
N ILE A 189 27.99 13.46 -27.27
CA ILE A 189 28.42 14.51 -28.20
C ILE A 189 29.86 14.25 -28.69
N HIS A 190 30.75 13.78 -27.82
CA HIS A 190 32.15 13.51 -28.19
C HIS A 190 32.36 12.22 -29.01
N SER A 191 31.33 11.36 -29.12
CA SER A 191 31.37 10.12 -29.90
C SER A 191 30.71 10.24 -31.29
N GLU A 192 30.07 11.38 -31.58
CA GLU A 192 29.43 11.70 -32.87
C GLU A 192 30.28 12.64 -33.76
N GLU A 193 31.44 13.11 -33.27
CA GLU A 193 32.49 13.81 -34.04
C GLU A 193 33.61 12.86 -34.46
#